data_AF-A0A2U0S2T9-F1
#
_entry.id   AF-A0A2U0S2T9-F1
#
_cell.length_a   1.000
_cell.length_b   1.000
_cell.length_c   1.000
_cell.angle_alpha   90.00
_cell.angle_beta   90.00
_cell.angle_gamma   90.00
#
_symmetry.space_group_name_H-M   'P 1'
#
loop_
_entity.id
_entity.type
_entity.pdbx_description
1 polymer ?
#
loop_
_entity_poly.entity_id
_entity_poly.type
_entity_poly.pdbx_seq_one_letter_code
_entity_poly.pdbx_strand_id
1 'polypeptide(L)'
;MTMWFYVKTDDSPKRVGELVCDFNVFEDEHPKGKYSWVMDEGKGDEEYWQIRSKYEGLKEELTNVAIVYRVGDVVVVGEVENSFVPNLLDPLFRQYGFDSIKWIVSDPRK
;
A
#
# COMPACT_ATOMS: atom_id res chain seq x y z
N MET A 1 2.43 -1.69 15.55
CA MET A 1 2.45 -3.03 14.92
C MET A 1 2.56 -2.80 13.44
N THR A 2 3.54 -3.42 12.81
CA THR A 2 3.82 -3.23 11.39
C THR A 2 3.52 -4.54 10.67
N MET A 3 2.87 -4.44 9.52
CA MET A 3 2.55 -5.59 8.69
C MET A 3 3.28 -5.51 7.36
N TRP A 4 3.69 -6.68 6.87
CA TRP A 4 4.24 -6.87 5.53
C TRP A 4 3.39 -7.90 4.81
N PHE A 5 2.94 -7.55 3.62
CA PHE A 5 2.24 -8.44 2.70
C PHE A 5 3.19 -8.83 1.58
N TYR A 6 3.26 -10.12 1.30
CA TYR A 6 4.04 -10.70 0.22
C TYR A 6 3.06 -11.22 -0.83
N VAL A 7 3.09 -10.60 -2.00
CA VAL A 7 2.21 -10.89 -3.12
C VAL A 7 3.04 -11.65 -4.15
N LYS A 8 2.74 -12.93 -4.33
CA LYS A 8 3.34 -13.74 -5.39
C LYS A 8 2.69 -13.37 -6.72
N THR A 9 3.42 -12.65 -7.56
CA THR A 9 2.93 -12.14 -8.84
C THR A 9 4.09 -11.80 -9.77
N ASP A 10 3.86 -11.89 -11.07
CA ASP A 10 4.78 -11.40 -12.09
C ASP A 10 4.69 -9.87 -12.28
N ASP A 11 3.62 -9.25 -11.76
CA ASP A 11 3.39 -7.79 -11.82
C ASP A 11 4.51 -7.01 -11.15
N SER A 12 4.88 -5.86 -11.72
CA SER A 12 5.88 -4.97 -11.14
C SER A 12 5.40 -4.37 -9.82
N PRO A 13 6.33 -3.94 -8.93
CA PRO A 13 5.98 -3.20 -7.71
C PRO A 13 5.06 -2.02 -7.98
N LYS A 14 5.34 -1.28 -9.06
CA LYS A 14 4.49 -0.18 -9.53
C LYS A 14 3.05 -0.62 -9.76
N ARG A 15 2.84 -1.71 -10.50
CA ARG A 15 1.50 -2.19 -10.86
C ARG A 15 0.71 -2.65 -9.63
N VAL A 16 1.37 -3.33 -8.70
CA VAL A 16 0.75 -3.73 -7.42
C VAL A 16 0.37 -2.50 -6.58
N GLY A 17 1.22 -1.47 -6.55
CA GLY A 17 0.91 -0.22 -5.85
C GLY A 17 -0.22 0.57 -6.51
N GLU A 18 -0.27 0.66 -7.84
CA GLU A 18 -1.37 1.26 -8.60
C GLU A 18 -2.71 0.59 -8.28
N LEU A 19 -2.76 -0.74 -8.29
CA LEU A 19 -3.97 -1.50 -7.95
C LEU A 19 -4.53 -1.11 -6.58
N VAL A 20 -3.65 -0.96 -5.58
CA VAL A 20 -4.04 -0.53 -4.24
C VAL A 20 -4.53 0.91 -4.25
N CYS A 21 -3.85 1.82 -4.94
CA CYS A 21 -4.24 3.23 -5.01
C CYS A 21 -5.60 3.42 -5.72
N ASP A 22 -5.84 2.69 -6.81
CA ASP A 22 -7.08 2.75 -7.59
C ASP A 22 -8.30 2.34 -6.76
N PHE A 23 -8.12 1.39 -5.83
CA PHE A 23 -9.18 0.98 -4.89
C PHE A 23 -9.46 2.04 -3.82
N ASN A 24 -8.46 2.83 -3.46
CA ASN A 24 -8.51 3.79 -2.36
C ASN A 24 -8.78 5.21 -2.84
N VAL A 25 -9.85 5.39 -3.63
CA VAL A 25 -10.37 6.69 -4.05
C VAL A 25 -11.78 6.86 -3.51
N PHE A 26 -11.93 7.78 -2.55
CA PHE A 26 -13.19 8.03 -1.87
C PHE A 26 -13.59 9.49 -2.10
N GLU A 27 -14.68 9.68 -2.84
CA GLU A 27 -15.32 10.98 -3.05
C GLU A 27 -16.48 11.12 -2.06
N ASP A 28 -16.58 12.27 -1.39
CA ASP A 28 -17.63 12.62 -0.42
C ASP A 28 -17.74 11.80 0.89
N GLU A 29 -16.89 10.80 1.13
CA GLU A 29 -16.92 10.00 2.37
C GLU A 29 -16.21 10.66 3.57
N HIS A 30 -15.47 11.77 3.36
CA HIS A 30 -14.73 12.46 4.42
C HIS A 30 -15.14 13.94 4.54
N PRO A 31 -15.27 14.52 5.77
CA PRO A 31 -15.63 15.94 5.97
C PRO A 31 -14.69 16.96 5.32
N LYS A 32 -13.51 16.51 4.85
CA LYS A 32 -12.45 17.34 4.27
C LYS A 32 -12.35 17.22 2.73
N GLY A 33 -13.38 16.66 2.07
CA GLY A 33 -13.41 16.46 0.61
C GLY A 33 -12.84 15.11 0.18
N LYS A 34 -12.33 15.02 -1.05
CA LYS A 34 -11.80 13.78 -1.63
C LYS A 34 -10.58 13.27 -0.85
N TYR A 35 -10.61 12.00 -0.52
CA TYR A 35 -9.50 11.24 0.04
C TYR A 35 -9.03 10.24 -1.02
N SER A 36 -7.74 10.27 -1.34
CA SER A 36 -7.18 9.29 -2.26
C SER A 36 -5.79 8.87 -1.86
N TRP A 37 -5.39 7.66 -2.23
CA TRP A 37 -4.00 7.26 -2.13
C TRP A 37 -3.26 7.62 -3.40
N VAL A 38 -2.01 8.05 -3.24
CA VAL A 38 -1.10 8.40 -4.33
C VAL A 38 0.19 7.63 -4.16
N MET A 39 0.88 7.39 -5.26
CA MET A 39 2.12 6.63 -5.28
C MET A 39 3.25 7.49 -5.83
N ASP A 40 4.32 7.60 -5.05
CA ASP A 40 5.54 8.29 -5.44
C ASP A 40 6.67 7.26 -5.61
N GLU A 41 7.54 7.47 -6.59
CA GLU A 41 8.75 6.66 -6.73
C GLU A 41 9.73 6.98 -5.58
N GLY A 42 10.36 5.93 -5.06
CA GLY A 42 11.39 6.02 -4.04
C GLY A 42 12.60 6.83 -4.49
N LYS A 43 13.32 7.42 -3.53
CA LYS A 43 14.58 8.12 -3.80
C LYS A 43 15.73 7.24 -3.34
N GLY A 44 16.35 6.51 -4.25
CA GLY A 44 17.49 5.64 -3.96
C GLY A 44 17.92 4.81 -5.17
N ASP A 45 18.93 3.97 -4.95
CA ASP A 45 19.43 3.03 -5.98
C ASP A 45 18.53 1.80 -6.14
N GLU A 46 17.65 1.53 -5.17
CA GLU A 46 16.69 0.43 -5.19
C GLU A 46 15.34 0.89 -5.75
N GLU A 47 14.72 0.07 -6.60
CA GLU A 47 13.37 0.33 -7.12
C GLU A 47 12.33 0.03 -6.03
N TYR A 48 11.74 1.09 -5.48
CA TYR A 48 10.59 0.99 -4.58
C TYR A 48 9.61 2.14 -4.82
N TRP A 49 8.38 1.94 -4.37
CA TRP A 49 7.28 2.90 -4.48
C TRP A 49 6.70 3.19 -3.10
N GLN A 50 6.36 4.43 -2.82
CA GLN A 50 5.73 4.84 -1.56
C GLN A 50 4.27 5.18 -1.81
N ILE A 51 3.37 4.50 -1.11
CA ILE A 51 1.95 4.83 -1.07
C ILE A 51 1.72 5.84 0.05
N ARG A 52 1.08 6.95 -0.28
CA ARG A 52 0.76 8.03 0.65
C ARG A 52 -0.70 8.39 0.56
N SER A 53 -1.31 8.70 1.68
CA SER A 53 -2.68 9.19 1.69
C SER A 53 -2.71 10.71 1.44
N LYS A 54 -3.58 11.17 0.53
CA LYS A 54 -3.73 12.57 0.16
C LYS A 54 -5.18 13.02 0.39
N TYR A 55 -5.33 14.16 1.06
CA TYR A 55 -6.61 14.86 1.16
C TYR A 55 -6.61 16.09 0.26
N GLU A 56 -7.69 16.32 -0.48
CA GLU A 56 -7.81 17.42 -1.44
C GLU A 56 -7.63 18.82 -0.80
N GLY A 57 -7.89 18.95 0.51
CA GLY A 57 -7.74 20.20 1.27
C GLY A 57 -6.49 20.35 2.14
N LEU A 58 -5.67 19.29 2.31
CA LEU A 58 -4.47 19.33 3.14
C LEU A 58 -3.25 19.03 2.27
N LYS A 59 -2.69 20.08 1.68
CA LYS A 59 -1.52 19.97 0.79
C LYS A 59 -0.26 19.42 1.47
N GLU A 60 -0.20 19.41 2.80
CA GLU A 60 1.06 19.17 3.54
C GLU A 60 1.05 17.92 4.44
N GLU A 61 -0.10 17.29 4.70
CA GLU A 61 -0.17 16.09 5.53
C GLU A 61 -0.33 14.84 4.66
N LEU A 62 0.77 14.44 3.99
CA LEU A 62 0.86 13.12 3.37
C LEU A 62 1.33 12.10 4.41
N THR A 63 0.43 11.25 4.89
CA THR A 63 0.79 10.12 5.74
C THR A 63 1.33 8.98 4.86
N ASN A 64 2.49 8.43 5.23
CA ASN A 64 3.01 7.22 4.60
C ASN A 64 2.11 6.03 4.98
N VAL A 65 1.59 5.32 3.99
CA VAL A 65 0.69 4.18 4.16
C VAL A 65 1.44 2.86 4.01
N ALA A 66 2.30 2.77 2.99
CA ALA A 66 3.04 1.55 2.67
C ALA A 66 4.23 1.82 1.75
N ILE A 67 5.18 0.88 1.72
CA ILE A 67 6.24 0.80 0.72
C ILE A 67 6.02 -0.45 -0.14
N VAL A 68 6.15 -0.32 -1.45
CA VAL A 68 6.01 -1.41 -2.42
C VAL A 68 7.32 -1.65 -3.15
N TYR A 69 7.86 -2.86 -3.06
CA TYR A 69 9.15 -3.22 -3.66
C TYR A 69 9.20 -4.69 -4.05
N ARG A 70 10.18 -5.10 -4.87
CA ARG A 70 10.35 -6.49 -5.29
C ARG A 70 11.42 -7.20 -4.46
N VAL A 71 11.15 -8.44 -4.08
CA VAL A 71 12.14 -9.37 -3.50
C VAL A 71 12.01 -10.70 -4.21
N GLY A 72 13.00 -11.07 -5.03
CA GLY A 72 12.92 -12.30 -5.82
C GLY A 72 11.71 -12.30 -6.77
N ASP A 73 10.84 -13.30 -6.62
CA ASP A 73 9.61 -13.50 -7.39
C ASP A 73 8.34 -12.96 -6.70
N VAL A 74 8.49 -12.18 -5.63
CA VAL A 74 7.37 -11.59 -4.89
C VAL A 74 7.46 -10.07 -4.85
N VAL A 75 6.29 -9.43 -4.84
CA VAL A 75 6.15 -8.01 -4.52
C VAL A 75 5.75 -7.88 -3.06
N VAL A 76 6.51 -7.09 -2.32
CA VAL A 76 6.25 -6.78 -0.92
C VAL A 76 5.49 -5.47 -0.83
N VAL A 77 4.38 -5.46 -0.10
CA VAL A 77 3.67 -4.26 0.36
C VAL A 77 3.88 -4.17 1.87
N GLY A 78 4.88 -3.40 2.27
CA GLY A 78 5.45 -3.39 3.61
C GLY A 78 5.26 -2.09 4.36
N GLU A 79 5.65 -2.11 5.63
CA GLU A 79 5.56 -0.96 6.53
C GLU A 79 4.13 -0.45 6.78
N VAL A 80 3.17 -1.37 6.71
CA VAL A 80 1.75 -1.05 6.80
C VAL A 80 1.32 -0.92 8.25
N GLU A 81 0.69 0.21 8.59
CA GLU A 81 -0.03 0.37 9.86
C GLU A 81 -1.36 -0.39 9.85
N ASN A 82 -1.75 -0.94 11.00
CA ASN A 82 -2.93 -1.80 11.14
C ASN A 82 -4.24 -1.14 10.66
N SER A 83 -4.36 0.19 10.77
CA SER A 83 -5.53 0.95 10.32
C SER A 83 -5.75 0.90 8.80
N PHE A 84 -4.71 0.64 8.01
CA PHE A 84 -4.78 0.62 6.55
C PHE A 84 -4.94 -0.79 5.97
N VAL A 85 -4.87 -1.82 6.81
CA VAL A 85 -4.84 -3.23 6.38
C VAL A 85 -6.05 -3.64 5.53
N PRO A 86 -7.31 -3.33 5.90
CA PRO A 86 -8.46 -3.73 5.07
C PRO A 86 -8.39 -3.13 3.66
N ASN A 87 -7.99 -1.86 3.58
CA ASN A 87 -7.86 -1.09 2.35
C ASN A 87 -6.72 -1.56 1.44
N LEU A 88 -5.75 -2.29 2.00
CA LEU A 88 -4.66 -2.92 1.27
C LEU A 88 -5.00 -4.35 0.86
N LEU A 89 -5.55 -5.14 1.77
CA LEU A 89 -5.83 -6.55 1.54
C LEU A 89 -6.96 -6.79 0.54
N ASP A 90 -8.02 -5.99 0.60
CA ASP A 90 -9.18 -6.16 -0.29
C ASP A 90 -8.81 -6.13 -1.78
N PRO A 91 -8.13 -5.09 -2.31
CA PRO A 91 -7.75 -5.06 -3.72
C PRO A 91 -6.76 -6.18 -4.07
N LEU A 92 -5.84 -6.51 -3.17
CA LEU A 92 -4.87 -7.58 -3.40
C LEU A 92 -5.57 -8.95 -3.47
N PHE A 93 -6.48 -9.26 -2.55
CA PHE A 93 -7.24 -10.53 -2.58
C PHE A 93 -8.14 -10.62 -3.80
N ARG A 94 -8.79 -9.53 -4.20
CA ARG A 94 -9.64 -9.51 -5.40
C ARG A 94 -8.84 -9.79 -6.67
N GLN A 95 -7.62 -9.27 -6.77
CA GLN A 95 -6.79 -9.42 -7.95
C GLN A 95 -6.01 -10.73 -7.99
N TYR A 96 -5.39 -11.13 -6.87
CA TYR A 96 -4.40 -12.23 -6.85
C TYR A 96 -4.91 -13.49 -6.13
N GLY A 97 -6.01 -13.40 -5.39
CA GLY A 97 -6.55 -14.49 -4.60
C GLY A 97 -5.78 -14.76 -3.30
N PHE A 98 -6.40 -15.55 -2.41
CA PHE A 98 -5.87 -15.84 -1.08
C PHE A 98 -4.54 -16.61 -1.10
N ASP A 99 -4.36 -17.51 -2.06
CA ASP A 99 -3.18 -18.37 -2.13
C ASP A 99 -1.89 -17.60 -2.45
N SER A 100 -2.02 -16.51 -3.21
CA SER A 100 -0.92 -15.66 -3.69
C SER A 100 -0.44 -14.67 -2.64
N ILE A 101 -1.14 -14.53 -1.51
CA ILE A 101 -0.85 -13.52 -0.49
C ILE A 101 -0.43 -14.19 0.80
N LYS A 102 0.75 -13.80 1.31
CA LYS A 102 1.24 -14.16 2.64
C LYS A 102 1.52 -12.88 3.43
N TRP A 103 1.45 -12.94 4.76
CA TRP A 103 1.74 -11.76 5.58
C TRP A 103 2.53 -12.11 6.82
N ILE A 104 3.32 -11.14 7.28
CA ILE A 104 4.04 -11.18 8.54
C ILE A 104 3.58 -10.01 9.39
N VAL A 105 3.28 -10.31 10.66
CA VAL A 105 2.96 -9.30 11.68
C VAL A 105 4.16 -9.18 12.59
N SER A 106 4.76 -8.00 12.66
CA SER A 106 5.77 -7.68 13.67
C SER A 106 5.18 -6.73 14.71
N ASP A 107 5.17 -7.18 15.95
CA ASP A 107 4.87 -6.34 17.10
C ASP A 107 6.19 -6.01 17.80
N PRO A 108 6.64 -4.74 17.80
CA PRO A 108 7.90 -4.35 18.42
C PRO A 108 7.89 -4.47 19.96
N ARG A 109 6.83 -5.00 20.59
CA ARG A 109 6.81 -5.33 22.02
C ARG A 109 7.82 -6.43 22.38
N LYS A 110 9.06 -6.00 22.62
CA LYS A 110 9.97 -6.51 23.65
C LYS A 110 10.70 -5.34 24.31
#